data_AF-A0A0N5AAI0-F1
#
_entry.id   AF-A0A0N5AAI0-F1
#
_cell.length_a   1.000
_cell.length_b   1.000
_cell.length_c   1.000
_cell.angle_alpha   90.00
_cell.angle_beta   90.00
_cell.angle_gamma   90.00
#
_symmetry.space_group_name_H-M   'P 1'
#
loop_
_entity.id
_entity.type
_entity.pdbx_description
1 polymer ?
#
loop_
_entity_poly.entity_id
_entity_poly.type
_entity_poly.pdbx_seq_one_letter_code
_entity_poly.pdbx_strand_id
1 'polypeptide(L)'
;MTVNFEDIGWGEYVVQPPSFEANYCSGTCSFQLDKVSSNPYVPNVSCTPDKFDSQTILYFHDNNLILRTFPKMIVTSCGCS
;
A
#
# COMPACT_ATOMS: atom_id res chain seq x y z
N MET A 1 -0.27 -3.81 -8.86
CA MET A 1 0.62 -4.72 -8.10
C MET A 1 -0.29 -5.53 -7.24
N THR A 2 -0.29 -6.82 -7.48
CA THR A 2 -1.19 -7.76 -6.81
C THR A 2 -0.48 -8.33 -5.59
N VAL A 3 -1.21 -8.47 -4.49
CA VAL A 3 -0.79 -9.26 -3.33
C VAL A 3 -1.56 -10.57 -3.37
N ASN A 4 -0.84 -11.69 -3.45
CA ASN A 4 -1.38 -13.02 -3.23
C ASN A 4 -1.08 -13.42 -1.77
N PHE A 5 -2.10 -13.91 -1.05
CA PHE A 5 -1.92 -14.31 0.34
C PHE A 5 -1.03 -15.55 0.49
N GLU A 6 -0.92 -16.41 -0.52
CA GLU A 6 0.03 -17.52 -0.54
C GLU A 6 1.49 -17.04 -0.49
N ASP A 7 1.81 -16.00 -1.29
CA ASP A 7 3.17 -15.45 -1.41
C ASP A 7 3.68 -14.84 -0.10
N ILE A 8 2.77 -14.42 0.79
CA ILE A 8 3.09 -13.82 2.09
C ILE A 8 2.82 -14.76 3.28
N GLY A 9 2.55 -16.04 3.01
CA GLY A 9 2.35 -17.06 4.05
C GLY A 9 1.01 -17.00 4.79
N TRP A 10 0.02 -16.31 4.23
CA TRP A 10 -1.32 -16.15 4.80
C TRP A 10 -2.40 -17.00 4.09
N GLY A 11 -2.02 -17.75 3.04
CA GLY A 11 -2.96 -18.50 2.19
C GLY A 11 -3.85 -19.49 2.94
N GLU A 12 -3.36 -20.12 4.01
CA GLU A 12 -4.15 -21.08 4.80
C GLU A 12 -5.19 -20.40 5.71
N TYR A 13 -4.99 -19.12 6.02
CA TYR A 13 -5.91 -18.35 6.88
C TYR A 13 -6.96 -17.60 6.08
N VAL A 14 -6.63 -17.13 4.86
CA VAL A 14 -7.53 -16.32 4.04
C VAL A 14 -8.40 -17.19 3.14
N VAL A 15 -9.71 -17.05 3.27
CA VAL A 15 -10.70 -17.74 2.43
C VAL A 15 -10.98 -16.95 1.17
N GLN A 16 -11.21 -15.62 1.29
CA GLN A 16 -11.48 -14.74 0.16
C GLN A 16 -11.09 -13.26 0.44
N PRO A 17 -10.68 -12.51 -0.59
CA PRO A 17 -10.18 -13.02 -1.86
C PRO A 17 -8.79 -13.67 -1.65
N PRO A 18 -8.36 -14.63 -2.49
CA PRO A 18 -7.01 -15.22 -2.41
C PRO A 18 -5.90 -14.24 -2.81
N SER A 19 -6.25 -13.21 -3.59
CA SER A 19 -5.36 -12.12 -3.98
C SER A 19 -6.15 -10.84 -4.23
N PHE A 20 -5.52 -9.68 -4.09
CA PHE A 20 -6.14 -8.40 -4.44
C PHE A 20 -5.11 -7.41 -5.01
N GLU A 21 -5.56 -6.43 -5.80
CA GLU A 21 -4.71 -5.35 -6.30
C GLU A 21 -4.47 -4.32 -5.19
N ALA A 22 -3.29 -4.37 -4.57
CA ALA A 22 -2.89 -3.40 -3.56
C ALA A 22 -2.36 -2.09 -4.16
N ASN A 23 -1.81 -2.15 -5.38
CA ASN A 23 -1.03 -1.08 -6.00
C ASN A 23 0.17 -0.64 -5.15
N TYR A 24 1.04 0.19 -5.72
CA TYR A 24 2.18 0.74 -5.01
C TYR A 24 2.63 2.05 -5.67
N CYS A 25 3.30 2.89 -4.91
CA CYS A 25 3.91 4.11 -5.43
C CYS A 25 5.34 3.85 -5.85
N SER A 26 5.67 4.30 -7.06
CA SER A 26 7.01 4.25 -7.62
C SER A 26 7.18 5.42 -8.58
N GLY A 27 8.36 6.03 -8.56
CA GLY A 27 8.68 7.19 -9.39
C GLY A 27 9.58 8.19 -8.66
N THR A 28 10.13 9.11 -9.43
CA THR A 28 10.93 10.22 -8.91
C THR A 28 10.05 11.44 -8.68
N CYS A 29 10.29 12.11 -7.56
CA CYS A 29 9.68 13.41 -7.26
C CYS A 29 10.65 14.51 -7.66
N SER A 30 10.54 14.99 -8.90
CA SER A 30 11.26 16.17 -9.35
C SER A 30 10.47 17.41 -8.94
N PHE A 31 10.80 17.98 -7.80
CA PHE A 31 10.34 19.34 -7.50
C PHE A 31 11.08 20.29 -8.47
N GLN A 32 10.38 21.19 -9.16
CA GLN A 32 11.01 22.32 -9.87
C GLN A 32 11.55 23.33 -8.84
N LEU A 33 12.53 22.91 -8.05
CA LEU A 33 13.42 23.81 -7.34
C LEU A 33 14.76 23.77 -8.08
N ASP A 34 14.75 24.23 -9.33
CA ASP A 34 15.96 24.43 -10.15
C ASP A 34 16.96 25.42 -9.50
N LYS A 35 16.74 25.87 -8.26
CA LYS A 35 17.57 26.85 -7.54
C LYS A 35 17.81 26.59 -6.04
N VAL A 36 17.29 25.51 -5.44
CA VAL A 36 17.42 25.28 -3.97
C VAL A 36 17.94 23.87 -3.62
N SER A 37 18.41 23.09 -4.60
CA SER A 37 18.87 21.70 -4.39
C SER A 37 20.30 21.56 -3.87
N SER A 38 21.01 22.64 -3.56
CA SER A 38 22.35 22.58 -2.96
C SER A 38 22.35 22.72 -1.43
N ASN A 39 21.18 22.90 -0.80
CA ASN A 39 21.11 23.03 0.66
C ASN A 39 20.94 21.64 1.33
N PRO A 40 21.95 21.11 2.05
CA PRO A 40 21.88 19.81 2.71
C PRO A 40 20.88 19.75 3.87
N TYR A 41 20.26 20.88 4.25
CA TYR A 41 19.22 20.95 5.28
C TYR A 41 17.79 20.74 4.73
N VAL A 42 17.60 20.65 3.41
CA VAL A 42 16.28 20.36 2.81
C VAL A 42 16.16 18.86 2.57
N PRO A 43 15.21 18.15 3.21
CA PRO A 43 15.01 16.73 2.98
C PRO A 43 14.54 16.47 1.55
N ASN A 44 15.06 15.41 0.93
CA ASN A 44 14.59 14.94 -0.37
C ASN A 44 13.14 14.45 -0.27
N VAL A 45 12.33 14.79 -1.28
CA VAL A 45 10.94 14.32 -1.41
C VAL A 45 10.89 12.95 -2.06
N SER A 46 9.96 12.11 -1.62
CA SER A 46 9.78 10.74 -2.09
C SER A 46 8.36 10.51 -2.62
N CYS A 47 8.20 9.57 -3.55
CA CYS A 47 6.89 9.18 -4.08
C CYS A 47 6.23 8.21 -3.10
N THR A 48 5.22 8.67 -2.37
CA THR A 48 4.55 7.89 -1.32
C THR A 48 3.03 7.89 -1.52
N PRO A 49 2.31 6.85 -1.07
CA PRO A 49 0.85 6.83 -1.12
C PRO A 49 0.23 7.99 -0.34
N ASP A 50 -0.73 8.69 -0.94
CA ASP A 50 -1.45 9.79 -0.30
C ASP A 50 -2.95 9.49 -0.09
N LYS A 51 -3.52 8.59 -0.90
CA LYS A 51 -4.90 8.10 -0.76
C LYS A 51 -4.96 6.59 -0.83
N PHE A 52 -5.94 6.06 -0.11
CA PHE A 52 -6.16 4.63 -0.03
C PHE A 52 -7.64 4.29 0.02
N ASP A 53 -7.94 3.09 -0.48
CA ASP A 53 -9.20 2.40 -0.25
C ASP A 53 -9.04 1.26 0.77
N SER A 54 -10.18 0.70 1.17
CA SER A 54 -10.26 -0.42 2.11
C SER A 54 -10.43 -1.74 1.37
N GLN A 55 -9.90 -2.83 1.94
CA GLN A 55 -10.10 -4.20 1.42
C GLN A 55 -10.85 -5.03 2.46
N THR A 56 -11.90 -5.74 2.02
CA THR A 56 -12.61 -6.71 2.86
C THR A 56 -12.02 -8.10 2.67
N ILE A 57 -11.71 -8.77 3.76
CA ILE A 57 -11.09 -10.10 3.78
C ILE A 57 -11.95 -11.01 4.66
N LEU A 58 -12.24 -12.20 4.13
CA LEU A 58 -12.81 -13.32 4.85
C LEU A 58 -11.68 -14.27 5.24
N TYR A 59 -11.47 -14.51 6.53
CA TYR A 59 -10.35 -15.31 7.03
C TYR A 59 -10.72 -16.06 8.31
N PHE A 60 -9.95 -17.09 8.64
CA PHE A 60 -10.05 -17.82 9.90
C PHE A 60 -9.16 -17.20 10.98
N HIS A 61 -9.71 -17.07 12.19
CA HIS A 61 -8.97 -16.69 13.40
C HIS A 61 -9.54 -17.45 14.59
N ASP A 62 -8.70 -18.21 15.30
CA ASP A 62 -9.10 -19.08 16.42
C ASP A 62 -10.31 -19.96 16.09
N ASN A 63 -10.28 -20.61 14.93
CA ASN A 63 -11.35 -21.43 14.35
C ASN A 63 -12.67 -20.69 14.03
N ASN A 64 -12.69 -19.36 14.15
CA ASN A 64 -13.83 -18.53 13.78
C ASN A 64 -13.64 -17.97 12.37
N LEU A 65 -14.71 -18.02 11.57
CA LEU A 65 -14.75 -17.39 10.26
C LEU A 65 -15.12 -15.92 10.43
N ILE A 66 -14.19 -15.01 10.10
CA ILE A 66 -14.33 -13.57 10.30
C ILE A 66 -14.33 -12.87 8.94
N LEU A 67 -15.36 -12.05 8.71
CA LEU A 67 -15.37 -11.08 7.61
C LEU A 67 -14.99 -9.70 8.18
N ARG A 68 -13.89 -9.12 7.70
CA ARG A 68 -13.43 -7.81 8.18
C ARG A 68 -12.97 -6.90 7.04
N THR A 69 -13.32 -5.63 7.15
CA THR A 69 -12.79 -4.58 6.28
C THR A 69 -11.58 -3.92 6.92
N PHE A 70 -10.45 -3.98 6.22
CA PHE A 70 -9.19 -3.37 6.63
C PHE A 70 -8.99 -2.06 5.87
N PRO A 71 -8.88 -0.92 6.58
CA PRO A 71 -8.63 0.36 5.94
C PRO A 71 -7.19 0.44 5.42
N LYS A 72 -6.98 1.28 4.41
CA LYS A 72 -5.65 1.60 3.85
C LYS A 72 -4.89 0.39 3.26
N MET A 73 -5.61 -0.51 2.59
CA MET A 73 -5.02 -1.70 1.98
C MET A 73 -4.70 -1.52 0.50
N ILE A 74 -5.42 -0.64 -0.19
CA ILE A 74 -5.26 -0.41 -1.63
C ILE A 74 -4.84 1.03 -1.85
N VAL A 75 -3.70 1.25 -2.50
CA VAL A 75 -3.26 2.58 -2.92
C VAL A 75 -4.09 3.03 -4.12
N THR A 76 -4.72 4.20 -4.01
CA THR A 76 -5.51 4.81 -5.10
C THR A 76 -4.85 6.04 -5.69
N SER A 77 -3.92 6.67 -4.98
CA SER A 77 -3.14 7.80 -5.45
C SER A 77 -1.78 7.86 -4.74
N CYS A 78 -0.82 8.50 -5.42
CA CYS A 78 0.53 8.75 -4.93
C CYS A 78 0.82 10.25 -5.00
N GLY A 79 1.56 10.75 -4.02
CA GLY A 79 2.02 12.13 -3.93
C GLY A 79 3.52 12.21 -3.61
N CYS A 80 4.06 13.43 -3.67
CA CYS A 80 5.43 13.70 -3.26
C CYS A 80 5.44 14.30 -1.86
N SER A 81 6.07 13.61 -0.90
CA SER A 81 6.28 14.07 0.47
C SER A 81 7.60 13.63 1.08
#